data_AF-A0A5Q4DCP5-F1
#
_entry.id   AF-A0A5Q4DCP5-F1
#
_cell.length_a   1.000
_cell.length_b   1.000
_cell.length_c   1.000
_cell.angle_alpha   90.00
_cell.angle_beta   90.00
_cell.angle_gamma   90.00
#
_symmetry.space_group_name_H-M   'P 1'
#
loop_
_entity.id
_entity.type
_entity.pdbx_description
1 polymer ?
#
loop_
_entity_poly.entity_id
_entity_poly.type
_entity_poly.pdbx_seq_one_letter_code
_entity_poly.pdbx_strand_id
1 'polypeptide(L)'
;MRPLPDLPPTHRDPLWLTYRAALLLLSPVWILYAAWRLFLGRSRQGRPERFGGGRRLPPPPPLPGLRAWFHGVSVGETEALAPVVAALREATPDVRAEIVVSTTTVTGRARAEALYPDVLERRFTPLDLPWTTARALRRIQPTVLVLGESELWPSLLQQAASRIPVVLVNARLSDRTMPRARRLRPFYRWMLRRLTAAGVQTAEDRDRFEELGLDPARITVTGNTKFDREAPSLTSGDRTRLREELGIGDAPLLVAGSTFPGEDELVLDALAALRDPDGETGSTGWTDLRLLLAPRHPDRADAVEALALGRGFRVWRRSRGPAGTERPDVVILDTVGELAGLYGLGAVAVVGRSFRMGGGQNPLEPMAHGVPVVYGPRMENFRQIARQAEAGGAAIRCAGDEELIPTLARVLREPGLHAAMAEAGPRILREHRGASERSARLIIEAARLGAAPSAGEGGSVATPPPRSRRGVARTAGLLPLLGIACTAAPPETVGSLEAGLAPCPATDNCVHTGQGYPDGTEPVVLTGEWAARPGPALAEAVAAAVRELDRTEIIYLAAGENEADGAILLHAEAKSRIFRFVDDVELFRARGSDELVIRSASRVGRSDLGVNARRVAELRSLLADRGVVRR
;
A
#
# COMPACT_ATOMS: atom_id res chain seq x y z
N MET A 1 32.30 3.71 13.08
CA MET A 1 31.39 4.56 12.27
C MET A 1 32.09 5.91 12.02
N ARG A 2 32.05 6.47 10.80
CA ARG A 2 32.85 7.64 10.36
C ARG A 2 32.22 8.98 10.81
N PRO A 3 32.99 10.10 10.87
CA PRO A 3 32.42 11.44 11.07
C PRO A 3 31.36 11.77 10.00
N LEU A 4 30.56 12.80 10.27
CA LEU A 4 29.55 13.31 9.33
C LEU A 4 30.14 13.41 7.92
N PRO A 5 29.36 13.09 6.86
CA PRO A 5 29.88 13.14 5.50
C PRO A 5 30.47 14.51 5.19
N ASP A 6 31.70 14.52 4.66
CA ASP A 6 32.31 15.74 4.11
C ASP A 6 31.59 16.09 2.82
N LEU A 7 30.68 17.05 2.92
CA LEU A 7 29.81 17.50 1.85
C LEU A 7 30.33 18.85 1.34
N PRO A 8 30.41 19.04 0.01
CA PRO A 8 30.76 20.34 -0.53
C PRO A 8 29.76 21.41 -0.04
N PRO A 9 30.21 22.67 0.12
CA PRO A 9 29.30 23.76 0.46
C PRO A 9 28.12 23.79 -0.50
N THR A 10 26.90 23.99 0.01
CA THR A 10 25.68 23.92 -0.81
C THR A 10 25.70 24.81 -2.05
N HIS A 11 26.43 25.94 -2.03
CA HIS A 11 26.55 26.85 -3.18
C HIS A 11 27.53 26.38 -4.26
N ARG A 12 28.29 25.30 -4.02
CA ARG A 12 29.25 24.68 -4.95
C ARG A 12 28.83 23.29 -5.42
N ASP A 13 27.67 22.80 -5.00
CA ASP A 13 27.15 21.49 -5.40
C ASP A 13 26.32 21.63 -6.69
N PRO A 14 26.84 21.20 -7.86
CA PRO A 14 26.17 21.40 -9.13
C PRO A 14 24.84 20.65 -9.21
N LEU A 15 24.74 19.44 -8.65
CA LEU A 15 23.51 18.66 -8.68
C LEU A 15 22.44 19.30 -7.79
N TRP A 16 22.83 19.87 -6.65
CA TRP A 16 21.91 20.66 -5.83
C TRP A 16 21.41 21.92 -6.55
N LEU A 17 22.29 22.64 -7.24
CA LEU A 17 21.92 23.83 -8.01
C LEU A 17 20.97 23.48 -9.16
N THR A 18 21.27 22.40 -9.90
CA THR A 18 20.39 21.89 -10.96
C THR A 18 19.03 21.47 -10.41
N TYR A 19 19.01 20.74 -9.28
CA TYR A 19 17.76 20.36 -8.61
C TYR A 19 16.94 21.58 -8.19
N ARG A 20 17.58 22.59 -7.59
CA ARG A 20 16.90 23.85 -7.21
C ARG A 20 16.37 24.62 -8.42
N ALA A 21 17.14 24.69 -9.51
CA ALA A 21 16.70 25.34 -10.74
C ALA A 21 15.49 24.61 -11.32
N ALA A 22 15.49 23.26 -11.34
CA ALA A 22 14.36 22.46 -11.77
C ALA A 22 13.13 22.71 -10.87
N LEU A 23 13.28 22.73 -9.55
CA LEU A 23 12.19 23.08 -8.63
C LEU A 23 11.62 24.48 -8.90
N LEU A 24 12.48 25.48 -9.14
CA LEU A 24 12.06 26.84 -9.44
C LEU A 24 11.29 26.90 -10.76
N LEU A 25 11.80 26.26 -11.81
CA LEU A 25 11.17 26.21 -13.12
C LEU A 25 9.81 25.49 -13.07
N LEU A 26 9.69 24.44 -12.25
CA LEU A 26 8.44 23.70 -12.08
C LEU A 26 7.48 24.36 -11.09
N SER A 27 7.93 25.33 -10.29
CA SER A 27 7.13 25.94 -9.23
C SER A 27 5.83 26.62 -9.72
N PRO A 28 5.77 27.30 -10.88
CA PRO A 28 4.50 27.87 -11.36
C PRO A 28 3.45 26.79 -11.63
N VAL A 29 3.86 25.68 -12.25
CA VAL A 29 2.98 24.52 -12.52
C VAL A 29 2.48 23.91 -11.21
N TRP A 30 3.37 23.76 -10.23
CA TRP A 30 3.00 23.26 -8.91
C TRP A 30 2.06 24.20 -8.16
N ILE A 31 2.28 25.51 -8.24
CA ILE A 31 1.42 26.53 -7.62
C ILE A 31 0.03 26.49 -8.25
N LEU A 32 -0.06 26.41 -9.58
CA LEU A 32 -1.34 26.29 -10.29
C LEU A 32 -2.06 24.99 -9.94
N TYR A 33 -1.35 23.85 -9.90
CA TYR A 33 -1.89 22.56 -9.48
C TYR A 33 -2.37 22.59 -8.02
N ALA A 34 -1.59 23.17 -7.11
CA ALA A 34 -1.96 23.32 -5.71
C ALA A 34 -3.17 24.24 -5.56
N ALA A 35 -3.22 25.38 -6.23
CA ALA A 35 -4.34 26.31 -6.24
C ALA A 35 -5.62 25.62 -6.74
N TRP A 36 -5.53 24.85 -7.83
CA TRP A 36 -6.63 24.04 -8.36
C TRP A 36 -7.12 23.00 -7.34
N ARG A 37 -6.21 22.26 -6.70
CA ARG A 37 -6.56 21.28 -5.65
C ARG A 37 -7.16 21.94 -4.40
N LEU A 38 -6.73 23.16 -4.06
CA LEU A 38 -7.27 23.95 -2.97
C LEU A 38 -8.69 24.43 -3.28
N PHE A 39 -8.93 24.89 -4.51
CA PHE A 39 -10.25 25.26 -5.03
C PHE A 39 -11.22 24.08 -4.99
N LEU A 40 -10.74 22.87 -5.30
CA LEU A 40 -11.48 21.61 -5.21
C LEU A 40 -11.71 21.10 -3.77
N GLY A 41 -11.23 21.80 -2.72
CA GLY A 41 -11.39 21.40 -1.33
C GLY A 41 -10.55 20.19 -0.88
N ARG A 42 -9.74 19.60 -1.78
CA ARG A 42 -9.10 18.28 -1.59
C ARG A 42 -7.80 18.27 -0.78
N SER A 43 -7.37 19.39 -0.19
CA SER A 43 -6.12 19.45 0.58
C SER A 43 -6.14 20.54 1.66
N ARG A 44 -6.94 20.35 2.71
CA ARG A 44 -7.02 21.24 3.88
C ARG A 44 -6.17 20.78 5.07
N GLN A 45 -5.94 19.49 5.23
CA GLN A 45 -5.27 18.94 6.41
C GLN A 45 -3.76 19.24 6.44
N GLY A 46 -3.29 19.72 7.59
CA GLY A 46 -1.85 19.88 7.87
C GLY A 46 -1.12 20.92 7.02
N ARG A 47 -1.81 21.86 6.36
CA ARG A 47 -1.15 22.88 5.52
C ARG A 47 -0.02 23.61 6.24
N PRO A 48 -0.17 24.07 7.51
CA PRO A 48 0.92 24.73 8.20
C PRO A 48 2.16 23.82 8.27
N GLU A 49 1.99 22.55 8.61
CA GLU A 49 3.08 21.57 8.74
C GLU A 49 3.73 21.27 7.38
N ARG A 50 2.94 21.10 6.32
CA ARG A 50 3.41 20.85 4.94
C ARG A 50 4.27 22.00 4.40
N PHE A 51 4.02 23.23 4.84
CA PHE A 51 4.87 24.38 4.49
C PHE A 51 5.99 24.64 5.52
N GLY A 52 6.34 23.64 6.33
CA GLY A 52 7.39 23.72 7.36
C GLY A 52 7.01 24.55 8.60
N GLY A 53 5.75 24.95 8.71
CA GLY A 53 5.13 25.55 9.89
C GLY A 53 4.78 24.49 10.94
N GLY A 54 3.56 24.54 11.49
CA GLY A 54 3.15 23.69 12.62
C GLY A 54 3.70 24.16 13.97
N ARG A 55 3.59 23.31 14.98
CA ARG A 55 4.07 23.59 16.35
C ARG A 55 5.58 23.84 16.33
N ARG A 56 6.03 24.86 17.04
CA ARG A 56 7.45 25.03 17.39
C ARG A 56 7.69 24.22 18.65
N LEU A 57 8.59 23.25 18.59
CA LEU A 57 8.94 22.44 19.74
C LEU A 57 9.81 23.24 20.71
N PRO A 58 9.78 22.92 22.03
CA PRO A 58 10.72 23.50 22.98
C PRO A 58 12.16 23.16 22.56
N PRO A 59 13.18 23.84 23.10
CA PRO A 59 14.57 23.45 22.88
C PRO A 59 14.78 21.94 23.11
N PRO A 60 15.60 21.26 22.30
CA PRO A 60 15.88 19.84 22.52
C PRO A 60 16.59 19.65 23.87
N PRO A 61 16.48 18.47 24.49
CA PRO A 61 17.20 18.17 25.72
C PRO A 61 18.71 18.36 25.48
N PRO A 62 19.46 18.91 26.45
CA PRO A 62 20.91 19.05 26.33
C PRO A 62 21.53 17.66 26.14
N LEU A 63 22.63 17.61 25.39
CA LEU A 63 23.39 16.37 25.22
C LEU A 63 23.69 15.76 26.60
N PRO A 64 23.51 14.44 26.79
CA PRO A 64 23.33 13.40 25.75
C PRO A 64 21.90 13.25 25.19
N GLY A 65 20.95 14.09 25.60
CA GLY A 65 19.54 14.09 25.17
C GLY A 65 19.32 13.92 23.67
N LEU A 66 18.34 13.09 23.30
CA LEU A 66 18.04 12.72 21.92
C LEU A 66 16.69 13.27 21.49
N ARG A 67 16.64 14.02 20.37
CA ARG A 67 15.40 14.30 19.66
C ARG A 67 15.44 13.64 18.28
N ALA A 68 14.83 12.47 18.17
CA ALA A 68 14.82 11.69 16.94
C ALA A 68 13.58 12.00 16.09
N TRP A 69 13.80 12.49 14.88
CA TRP A 69 12.72 12.71 13.91
C TRP A 69 12.63 11.53 12.95
N PHE A 70 11.60 10.70 13.13
CA PHE A 70 11.25 9.58 12.27
C PHE A 70 10.32 10.02 11.14
N HIS A 71 10.60 9.58 9.91
CA HIS A 71 9.75 9.82 8.76
C HIS A 71 9.40 8.52 8.03
N GLY A 72 8.10 8.23 7.91
CA GLY A 72 7.52 7.23 7.02
C GLY A 72 6.34 7.82 6.25
N VAL A 73 6.32 7.70 4.92
CA VAL A 73 5.32 8.32 4.02
C VAL A 73 3.94 7.70 4.16
N SER A 74 3.89 6.38 4.25
CA SER A 74 2.67 5.56 4.17
C SER A 74 2.33 4.84 5.47
N VAL A 75 1.16 4.17 5.52
CA VAL A 75 0.74 3.30 6.64
C VAL A 75 1.78 2.21 6.91
N GLY A 76 2.24 1.51 5.86
CA GLY A 76 3.18 0.40 6.00
C GLY A 76 4.55 0.82 6.50
N GLU A 77 5.05 1.98 6.07
CA GLU A 77 6.32 2.53 6.57
C GLU A 77 6.19 3.07 8.00
N THR A 78 5.05 3.72 8.30
CA THR A 78 4.73 4.18 9.66
C THR A 78 4.72 2.99 10.62
N GLU A 79 4.19 1.86 10.19
CA GLU A 79 4.18 0.61 10.95
C GLU A 79 5.56 -0.03 11.07
N ALA A 80 6.37 -0.01 10.01
CA ALA A 80 7.72 -0.59 10.04
C ALA A 80 8.68 0.17 10.97
N LEU A 81 8.42 1.44 11.27
CA LEU A 81 9.21 2.25 12.20
C LEU A 81 8.83 2.03 13.68
N ALA A 82 7.64 1.49 13.95
CA ALA A 82 7.14 1.35 15.32
C ALA A 82 8.05 0.54 16.24
N PRO A 83 8.53 -0.66 15.85
CA PRO A 83 9.44 -1.42 16.71
C PRO A 83 10.81 -0.75 16.86
N VAL A 84 11.26 0.05 15.89
CA VAL A 84 12.50 0.84 16.01
C VAL A 84 12.34 1.96 17.04
N VAL A 85 11.18 2.63 17.08
CA VAL A 85 10.87 3.65 18.07
C VAL A 85 10.81 3.05 19.48
N ALA A 86 10.20 1.88 19.63
CA ALA A 86 10.16 1.15 20.91
C ALA A 86 11.58 0.77 21.37
N ALA A 87 12.35 0.09 20.52
CA ALA A 87 13.72 -0.31 20.82
C ALA A 87 14.64 0.90 21.12
N LEU A 88 14.43 2.04 20.44
CA LEU A 88 15.18 3.26 20.73
C LEU A 88 14.89 3.80 22.13
N ARG A 89 13.61 3.83 22.54
CA ARG A 89 13.21 4.28 23.87
C ARG A 89 13.77 3.38 24.96
N GLU A 90 13.68 2.07 24.77
CA GLU A 90 14.24 1.07 25.68
C GLU A 90 15.76 1.18 25.83
N ALA A 91 16.46 1.51 24.74
CA ALA A 91 17.91 1.69 24.74
C ALA A 91 18.37 3.05 25.30
N THR A 92 17.46 3.99 25.56
CA THR A 92 17.78 5.34 26.09
C THR A 92 16.90 5.73 27.28
N PRO A 93 16.81 4.93 28.37
CA PRO A 93 15.93 5.21 29.50
C PRO A 93 16.36 6.47 30.27
N ASP A 94 17.67 6.68 30.43
CA ASP A 94 18.25 7.79 31.20
C ASP A 94 18.35 9.09 30.40
N VAL A 95 18.24 8.99 29.08
CA VAL A 95 18.49 10.06 28.12
C VAL A 95 17.18 10.39 27.44
N ARG A 96 16.32 11.16 28.13
CA ARG A 96 14.96 11.57 27.71
C ARG A 96 14.82 11.67 26.17
N ALA A 97 14.39 10.58 25.54
CA ALA A 97 14.32 10.49 24.09
C ALA A 97 13.00 11.08 23.59
N GLU A 98 13.10 12.25 22.99
CA GLU A 98 11.97 12.93 22.39
C GLU A 98 11.77 12.45 20.94
N ILE A 99 10.63 11.82 20.69
CA ILE A 99 10.32 11.25 19.40
C ILE A 99 9.39 12.19 18.63
N VAL A 100 9.74 12.49 17.38
CA VAL A 100 8.89 13.19 16.43
C VAL A 100 8.63 12.26 15.26
N VAL A 101 7.37 12.06 14.88
CA VAL A 101 6.99 11.21 13.76
C VAL A 101 6.31 12.05 12.69
N SER A 102 6.78 11.95 11.44
CA SER A 102 6.12 12.60 10.31
C SER A 102 5.67 11.65 9.21
N THR A 103 4.47 11.91 8.71
CA THR A 103 3.87 11.14 7.61
C THR A 103 3.43 12.05 6.46
N THR A 104 3.31 11.50 5.26
CA THR A 104 2.91 12.29 4.09
C THR A 104 1.42 12.11 3.77
N THR A 105 0.91 10.90 3.96
CA THR A 105 -0.48 10.51 3.67
C THR A 105 -1.41 10.76 4.86
N VAL A 106 -2.69 11.03 4.59
CA VAL A 106 -3.72 11.20 5.65
C VAL A 106 -3.94 9.89 6.41
N THR A 107 -3.95 8.76 5.70
CA THR A 107 -4.05 7.42 6.31
C THR A 107 -2.82 7.08 7.15
N GLY A 108 -1.61 7.43 6.68
CA GLY A 108 -0.39 7.32 7.47
C GLY A 108 -0.46 8.19 8.74
N ARG A 109 -1.00 9.40 8.64
CA ARG A 109 -1.22 10.28 9.80
C ARG A 109 -2.17 9.67 10.83
N ALA A 110 -3.33 9.18 10.42
CA ALA A 110 -4.27 8.51 11.31
C ALA A 110 -3.63 7.27 11.96
N ARG A 111 -2.85 6.49 11.20
CA ARG A 111 -2.12 5.35 11.74
C ARG A 111 -1.06 5.75 12.76
N ALA A 112 -0.32 6.82 12.49
CA ALA A 112 0.67 7.36 13.43
C ALA A 112 0.02 7.86 14.73
N GLU A 113 -1.21 8.39 14.68
CA GLU A 113 -1.95 8.79 15.89
C GLU A 113 -2.25 7.61 16.80
N ALA A 114 -2.64 6.47 16.23
CA ALA A 114 -2.92 5.23 16.97
C ALA A 114 -1.64 4.53 17.48
N LEU A 115 -0.57 4.48 16.67
CA LEU A 115 0.66 3.76 17.02
C LEU A 115 1.58 4.53 17.96
N TYR A 116 1.50 5.86 17.95
CA TYR A 116 2.44 6.73 18.66
C TYR A 116 1.70 7.73 19.57
N PRO A 117 0.89 7.26 20.54
CA PRO A 117 0.16 8.17 21.43
C PRO A 117 1.11 9.06 22.24
N ASP A 118 2.24 8.51 22.69
CA ASP A 118 3.15 9.13 23.66
C ASP A 118 4.37 9.82 23.05
N VAL A 119 4.38 10.09 21.74
CA VAL A 119 5.50 10.81 21.09
C VAL A 119 5.32 12.32 21.22
N LEU A 120 6.42 13.07 21.22
CA LEU A 120 6.41 14.52 21.40
C LEU A 120 5.57 15.23 20.33
N GLU A 121 5.70 14.82 19.08
CA GLU A 121 4.90 15.38 17.99
C GLU A 121 4.66 14.34 16.90
N ARG A 122 3.42 14.23 16.47
CA ARG A 122 3.05 13.66 15.18
C ARG A 122 2.80 14.83 14.25
N ARG A 123 3.24 14.79 12.99
CA ARG A 123 3.00 15.87 12.00
C ARG A 123 2.95 15.37 10.56
N PHE A 124 2.45 16.17 9.65
CA PHE A 124 2.72 15.98 8.23
C PHE A 124 4.16 16.39 7.89
N THR A 125 4.78 15.61 7.02
CA THR A 125 6.11 15.95 6.46
C THR A 125 6.01 17.25 5.65
N PRO A 126 7.01 18.15 5.76
CA PRO A 126 7.09 19.32 4.89
C PRO A 126 7.19 18.89 3.42
N LEU A 127 6.65 19.68 2.50
CA LEU A 127 6.94 19.54 1.07
C LEU A 127 8.46 19.56 0.86
N ASP A 128 8.97 18.84 -0.14
CA ASP A 128 10.42 18.74 -0.40
C ASP A 128 11.02 19.99 -1.05
N LEU A 129 10.70 21.17 -0.51
CA LEU A 129 11.25 22.43 -0.95
C LEU A 129 12.35 22.85 0.03
N PRO A 130 13.43 23.52 -0.44
CA PRO A 130 14.54 23.89 0.42
C PRO A 130 14.10 24.75 1.63
N TRP A 131 13.12 25.63 1.44
CA TRP A 131 12.66 26.57 2.48
C TRP A 131 11.69 25.93 3.47
N THR A 132 10.81 25.02 3.04
CA THR A 132 9.87 24.30 3.91
C THR A 132 10.61 23.33 4.82
N THR A 133 11.52 22.53 4.25
CA THR A 133 12.35 21.56 4.99
C THR A 133 13.29 22.27 5.97
N ALA A 134 13.94 23.36 5.57
CA ALA A 134 14.74 24.18 6.49
C ALA A 134 13.90 24.81 7.61
N ARG A 135 12.68 25.26 7.32
CA ARG A 135 11.76 25.83 8.32
C ARG A 135 11.28 24.76 9.31
N ALA A 136 11.00 23.55 8.83
CA ALA A 136 10.65 22.41 9.68
C ALA A 136 11.80 22.03 10.62
N LEU A 137 13.02 21.87 10.09
CA LEU A 137 14.21 21.57 10.91
C LEU A 137 14.45 22.62 12.00
N ARG A 138 14.25 23.92 11.72
CA ARG A 138 14.36 25.00 12.73
C ARG A 138 13.26 25.00 13.80
N ARG A 139 12.10 24.39 13.52
CA ARG A 139 10.99 24.28 14.47
C ARG A 139 11.04 23.01 15.29
N ILE A 140 11.49 21.92 14.68
CA ILE A 140 11.59 20.60 15.30
C ILE A 140 12.89 20.52 16.10
N GLN A 141 13.99 21.11 15.61
CA GLN A 141 15.33 21.01 16.19
C GLN A 141 15.73 19.56 16.55
N PRO A 142 15.58 18.60 15.62
CA PRO A 142 15.97 17.23 15.91
C PRO A 142 17.49 17.14 16.04
N THR A 143 17.97 16.13 16.76
CA THR A 143 19.39 15.79 16.86
C THR A 143 19.77 14.69 15.86
N VAL A 144 18.79 13.93 15.35
CA VAL A 144 18.96 12.95 14.27
C VAL A 144 17.69 12.88 13.42
N LEU A 145 17.87 12.74 12.10
CA LEU A 145 16.79 12.43 11.16
C LEU A 145 16.84 10.95 10.79
N VAL A 146 15.74 10.24 10.98
CA VAL A 146 15.57 8.82 10.68
C VAL A 146 14.55 8.66 9.55
N LEU A 147 14.98 8.09 8.43
CA LEU A 147 14.17 7.86 7.24
C LEU A 147 13.84 6.37 7.13
N GLY A 148 12.57 6.02 6.92
CA GLY A 148 12.14 4.64 6.72
C GLY A 148 12.21 4.17 5.26
N GLU A 149 12.58 2.91 5.05
CA GLU A 149 12.63 2.25 3.73
C GLU A 149 13.48 3.01 2.68
N SER A 150 12.85 3.58 1.65
CA SER A 150 13.51 4.19 0.48
C SER A 150 13.22 5.69 0.35
N GLU A 151 12.83 6.34 1.45
CA GLU A 151 12.38 7.73 1.47
C GLU A 151 13.53 8.74 1.41
N LEU A 152 14.19 8.80 0.24
CA LEU A 152 15.27 9.73 -0.08
C LEU A 152 14.71 11.04 -0.65
N TRP A 153 14.47 12.03 0.20
CA TRP A 153 13.90 13.34 -0.15
C TRP A 153 15.02 14.38 -0.37
N PRO A 154 15.31 14.82 -1.61
CA PRO A 154 16.50 15.63 -1.92
C PRO A 154 16.67 16.89 -1.07
N SER A 155 15.62 17.71 -0.91
CA SER A 155 15.71 18.94 -0.11
C SER A 155 15.85 18.63 1.37
N LEU A 156 15.08 17.67 1.88
CA LEU A 156 15.16 17.27 3.29
C LEU A 156 16.56 16.73 3.62
N LEU A 157 17.09 15.81 2.80
CA LEU A 157 18.44 15.26 2.93
C LEU A 157 19.49 16.37 2.90
N GLN A 158 19.40 17.29 1.93
CA GLN A 158 20.34 18.39 1.81
C GLN A 158 20.31 19.31 3.04
N GLN A 159 19.14 19.64 3.55
CA GLN A 159 18.97 20.56 4.68
C GLN A 159 19.32 19.90 6.02
N ALA A 160 19.11 18.59 6.16
CA ALA A 160 19.40 17.84 7.36
C ALA A 160 20.89 17.50 7.46
N ALA A 161 21.48 16.93 6.41
CA ALA A 161 22.87 16.44 6.45
C ALA A 161 23.93 17.53 6.70
N SER A 162 23.59 18.80 6.49
CA SER A 162 24.46 19.93 6.83
C SER A 162 24.37 20.38 8.30
N ARG A 163 23.51 19.74 9.11
CA ARG A 163 23.20 20.16 10.50
C ARG A 163 23.19 18.99 11.48
N ILE A 164 22.72 17.84 11.04
CA ILE A 164 22.43 16.67 11.87
C ILE A 164 22.73 15.38 11.10
N PRO A 165 23.03 14.28 11.81
CA PRO A 165 23.12 12.97 11.20
C PRO A 165 21.79 12.55 10.58
N VAL A 166 21.89 11.87 9.43
CA VAL A 166 20.75 11.28 8.72
C VAL A 166 20.96 9.77 8.64
N VAL A 167 20.00 9.01 9.15
CA VAL A 167 20.03 7.55 9.19
C VAL A 167 18.88 7.00 8.37
N LEU A 168 19.16 6.13 7.41
CA LEU A 168 18.14 5.36 6.69
C LEU A 168 17.97 4.02 7.40
N VAL A 169 16.75 3.62 7.76
CA VAL A 169 16.48 2.35 8.45
C VAL A 169 15.48 1.50 7.69
N ASN A 170 15.57 0.19 7.89
CA ASN A 170 14.77 -0.80 7.17
C ASN A 170 14.88 -0.62 5.64
N ALA A 171 16.06 -0.21 5.17
CA ALA A 171 16.30 0.23 3.82
C ALA A 171 16.24 -0.92 2.82
N ARG A 172 15.51 -0.70 1.73
CA ARG A 172 15.41 -1.64 0.60
C ARG A 172 15.18 -0.88 -0.69
N LEU A 173 15.59 -1.46 -1.82
CA LEU A 173 15.25 -0.96 -3.16
C LEU A 173 14.55 -2.07 -3.93
N SER A 174 13.36 -1.80 -4.47
CA SER A 174 12.63 -2.80 -5.25
C SER A 174 13.30 -3.08 -6.60
N ASP A 175 13.09 -4.27 -7.16
CA ASP A 175 13.54 -4.62 -8.52
C ASP A 175 12.95 -3.69 -9.59
N ARG A 176 11.79 -3.08 -9.32
CA ARG A 176 11.18 -2.09 -10.20
C ARG A 176 11.89 -0.74 -10.14
N THR A 177 12.44 -0.40 -8.98
CA THR A 177 13.17 0.87 -8.74
C THR A 177 14.61 0.76 -9.23
N MET A 178 15.25 -0.39 -9.04
CA MET A 178 16.69 -0.57 -9.28
C MET A 178 17.14 -0.20 -10.71
N PRO A 179 16.47 -0.60 -11.80
CA PRO A 179 16.86 -0.20 -13.16
C PRO A 179 16.85 1.31 -13.38
N ARG A 180 15.87 2.03 -12.80
CA ARG A 180 15.81 3.50 -12.87
C ARG A 180 16.89 4.13 -12.01
N ALA A 181 17.12 3.59 -10.81
CA ALA A 181 18.18 4.05 -9.92
C ALA A 181 19.57 3.90 -10.55
N ARG A 182 19.82 2.79 -11.25
CA ARG A 182 21.04 2.56 -12.05
C ARG A 182 21.24 3.62 -13.14
N ARG A 183 20.19 3.93 -13.91
CA ARG A 183 20.24 4.98 -14.94
C ARG A 183 20.51 6.36 -14.34
N LEU A 184 19.98 6.63 -13.16
CA LEU A 184 20.15 7.89 -12.42
C LEU A 184 21.23 7.78 -11.33
N ARG A 185 22.20 6.89 -11.49
CA ARG A 185 23.22 6.60 -10.47
C ARG A 185 23.94 7.86 -9.95
N PRO A 186 24.35 8.85 -10.77
CA PRO A 186 24.96 10.07 -10.24
C PRO A 186 24.05 10.83 -9.26
N PHE A 187 22.75 10.87 -9.53
CA PHE A 187 21.76 11.52 -8.67
C PHE A 187 21.50 10.73 -7.38
N TYR A 188 21.37 9.41 -7.48
CA TYR A 188 21.27 8.56 -6.28
C TYR A 188 22.53 8.62 -5.42
N ARG A 189 23.71 8.50 -6.02
CA ARG A 189 25.00 8.67 -5.33
C ARG A 189 25.06 10.01 -4.59
N TRP A 190 24.61 11.08 -5.24
CA TRP A 190 24.53 12.40 -4.62
C TRP A 190 23.62 12.41 -3.39
N MET A 191 22.42 11.84 -3.46
CA MET A 191 21.55 11.70 -2.28
C MET A 191 22.17 10.83 -1.19
N LEU A 192 22.70 9.65 -1.55
CA LEU A 192 23.21 8.65 -0.62
C LEU A 192 24.45 9.12 0.16
N ARG A 193 25.31 9.95 -0.45
CA ARG A 193 26.47 10.54 0.25
C ARG A 193 26.09 11.42 1.44
N ARG A 194 24.83 11.83 1.55
CA ARG A 194 24.31 12.64 2.68
C ARG A 194 23.90 11.79 3.88
N LEU A 195 23.84 10.46 3.72
CA LEU A 195 23.52 9.55 4.82
C LEU A 195 24.74 9.37 5.72
N THR A 196 24.54 9.50 7.02
CA THR A 196 25.53 9.13 8.04
C THR A 196 25.65 7.61 8.14
N ALA A 197 24.51 6.92 8.10
CA ALA A 197 24.44 5.46 8.12
C ALA A 197 23.15 4.95 7.43
N ALA A 198 23.18 3.70 6.98
CA ALA A 198 22.02 2.99 6.43
C ALA A 198 21.93 1.58 7.01
N GLY A 199 20.80 1.26 7.64
CA GLY A 199 20.40 -0.07 8.05
C GLY A 199 19.55 -0.72 6.96
N VAL A 200 20.10 -1.71 6.24
CA VAL A 200 19.44 -2.41 5.13
C VAL A 200 18.82 -3.73 5.57
N GLN A 201 17.81 -4.20 4.83
CA GLN A 201 17.08 -5.42 5.17
C GLN A 201 17.87 -6.70 4.91
N THR A 202 18.66 -6.74 3.84
CA THR A 202 19.38 -7.95 3.41
C THR A 202 20.79 -7.64 2.90
N ALA A 203 21.61 -8.67 2.69
CA ALA A 203 22.88 -8.54 1.99
C ALA A 203 22.68 -8.08 0.54
N GLU A 204 21.63 -8.54 -0.14
CA GLU A 204 21.29 -8.09 -1.49
C GLU A 204 20.98 -6.57 -1.53
N ASP A 205 20.27 -6.06 -0.52
CA ASP A 205 20.03 -4.62 -0.40
C ASP A 205 21.33 -3.85 -0.16
N ARG A 206 22.26 -4.40 0.64
CA ARG A 206 23.59 -3.80 0.81
C ARG A 206 24.29 -3.64 -0.54
N ASP A 207 24.32 -4.70 -1.34
CA ASP A 207 24.96 -4.69 -2.66
C ASP A 207 24.31 -3.65 -3.59
N ARG A 208 22.98 -3.54 -3.56
CA ARG A 208 22.24 -2.53 -4.35
C ARG A 208 22.59 -1.10 -3.93
N PHE A 209 22.67 -0.81 -2.64
CA PHE A 209 23.02 0.53 -2.16
C PHE A 209 24.50 0.87 -2.42
N GLU A 210 25.40 -0.11 -2.29
CA GLU A 210 26.82 0.02 -2.67
C GLU A 210 26.96 0.30 -4.17
N GLU A 211 26.22 -0.43 -5.02
CA GLU A 211 26.19 -0.21 -6.46
C GLU A 211 25.80 1.23 -6.78
N LEU A 212 24.78 1.78 -6.11
CA LEU A 212 24.34 3.17 -6.27
C LEU A 212 25.33 4.21 -5.71
N GLY A 213 26.36 3.77 -4.98
CA GLY A 213 27.47 4.61 -4.53
C GLY A 213 27.37 5.09 -3.08
N LEU A 214 26.63 4.38 -2.23
CA LEU A 214 26.75 4.54 -0.79
C LEU A 214 28.05 3.87 -0.31
N ASP A 215 28.80 4.54 0.56
CA ASP A 215 30.04 4.01 1.16
C ASP A 215 29.73 2.72 1.95
N PRO A 216 30.33 1.56 1.63
CA PRO A 216 30.07 0.29 2.31
C PRO A 216 30.29 0.37 3.83
N ALA A 217 31.19 1.23 4.30
CA ALA A 217 31.45 1.44 5.72
C ALA A 217 30.29 2.14 6.46
N ARG A 218 29.30 2.64 5.73
CA ARG A 218 28.07 3.27 6.24
C ARG A 218 26.86 2.35 6.12
N ILE A 219 27.01 1.17 5.52
CA ILE A 219 25.92 0.21 5.33
C ILE A 219 26.05 -0.89 6.37
N THR A 220 24.97 -1.12 7.12
CA THR A 220 24.86 -2.24 8.06
C THR A 220 23.63 -3.05 7.69
N VAL A 221 23.76 -4.38 7.58
CA VAL A 221 22.60 -5.25 7.42
C VAL A 221 21.92 -5.37 8.78
N THR A 222 20.85 -4.61 8.98
CA THR A 222 20.08 -4.62 10.23
C THR A 222 18.99 -5.68 10.21
N GLY A 223 18.52 -6.10 9.03
CA GLY A 223 17.36 -6.97 8.90
C GLY A 223 16.07 -6.18 8.68
N ASN A 224 14.96 -6.90 8.50
CA ASN A 224 13.66 -6.31 8.23
C ASN A 224 12.87 -6.13 9.53
N THR A 225 12.58 -4.87 9.89
CA THR A 225 11.93 -4.52 11.16
C THR A 225 10.50 -5.03 11.28
N LYS A 226 9.87 -5.45 10.17
CA LYS A 226 8.52 -6.04 10.19
C LYS A 226 8.47 -7.35 10.99
N PHE A 227 9.57 -8.11 11.08
CA PHE A 227 9.67 -9.34 11.89
C PHE A 227 9.69 -9.09 13.40
N ASP A 228 10.01 -7.88 13.85
CA ASP A 228 10.04 -7.53 15.28
C ASP A 228 8.67 -7.11 15.83
N ARG A 229 7.63 -7.10 14.98
CA ARG A 229 6.28 -6.84 15.46
C ARG A 229 5.77 -8.04 16.23
N GLU A 230 5.36 -7.79 17.46
CA GLU A 230 4.72 -8.82 18.27
C GLU A 230 3.28 -9.01 17.80
N ALA A 231 2.92 -10.27 17.54
CA ALA A 231 1.53 -10.66 17.40
C ALA A 231 0.89 -10.72 18.79
N PRO A 232 -0.38 -10.30 18.96
CA PRO A 232 -1.06 -10.41 20.23
C PRO A 232 -1.07 -11.86 20.73
N SER A 233 -0.47 -12.14 21.89
CA SER A 233 -0.51 -13.48 22.48
C SER A 233 -1.92 -13.78 23.00
N LEU A 234 -2.52 -14.88 22.55
CA LEU A 234 -3.76 -15.39 23.14
C LEU A 234 -3.41 -16.42 24.23
N THR A 235 -3.87 -16.20 25.46
CA THR A 235 -3.79 -17.23 26.51
C THR A 235 -4.69 -18.41 26.15
N SER A 236 -4.50 -19.57 26.80
CA SER A 236 -5.43 -20.70 26.62
C SER A 236 -6.88 -20.31 26.94
N GLY A 237 -7.09 -19.51 27.99
CA GLY A 237 -8.39 -18.96 28.35
C GLY A 237 -8.99 -18.06 27.27
N ASP A 238 -8.19 -17.15 26.70
CA ASP A 238 -8.64 -16.28 25.60
C ASP A 238 -9.03 -17.09 24.38
N ARG A 239 -8.27 -18.15 24.06
CA ARG A 239 -8.57 -19.03 22.92
C ARG A 239 -9.91 -19.73 23.10
N THR A 240 -10.15 -20.35 24.26
CA THR A 240 -11.43 -21.03 24.54
C THR A 240 -12.59 -20.05 24.46
N ARG A 241 -12.47 -18.91 25.16
CA ARG A 241 -13.48 -17.87 25.17
C ARG A 241 -13.80 -17.35 23.77
N LEU A 242 -12.79 -17.02 22.97
CA LEU A 242 -13.01 -16.51 21.61
C LEU A 242 -13.63 -17.57 20.70
N ARG A 243 -13.25 -18.85 20.83
CA ARG A 243 -13.87 -19.93 20.04
C ARG A 243 -15.33 -20.15 20.40
N GLU A 244 -15.71 -19.95 21.66
CA GLU A 244 -17.11 -19.95 22.10
C GLU A 244 -17.84 -18.70 21.59
N GLU A 245 -17.28 -17.50 21.77
CA GLU A 245 -17.88 -16.24 21.29
C GLU A 245 -18.11 -16.22 19.77
N LEU A 246 -17.23 -16.86 18.98
CA LEU A 246 -17.36 -16.97 17.53
C LEU A 246 -18.22 -18.18 17.11
N GLY A 247 -18.68 -19.00 18.06
CA GLY A 247 -19.49 -20.19 17.82
C GLY A 247 -18.75 -21.35 17.16
N ILE A 248 -17.41 -21.29 17.09
CA ILE A 248 -16.53 -22.27 16.42
C ILE A 248 -16.38 -23.55 17.26
N GLY A 249 -16.26 -23.45 18.59
CA GLY A 249 -15.93 -24.59 19.47
C GLY A 249 -14.64 -25.30 19.04
N ASP A 250 -14.61 -26.63 18.98
CA ASP A 250 -13.39 -27.40 18.65
C ASP A 250 -13.16 -27.60 17.14
N ALA A 251 -14.08 -27.12 16.30
CA ALA A 251 -14.02 -27.25 14.85
C ALA A 251 -12.73 -26.65 14.25
N PRO A 252 -12.08 -27.29 13.28
CA PRO A 252 -10.94 -26.70 12.58
C PRO A 252 -11.38 -25.39 11.90
N LEU A 253 -10.49 -24.39 11.94
CA LEU A 253 -10.80 -23.05 11.44
C LEU A 253 -9.84 -22.65 10.32
N LEU A 254 -10.36 -22.44 9.12
CA LEU A 254 -9.69 -21.72 8.04
C LEU A 254 -9.81 -20.23 8.31
N VAL A 255 -8.71 -19.49 8.32
CA VAL A 255 -8.72 -18.03 8.50
C VAL A 255 -8.32 -17.34 7.20
N ALA A 256 -9.27 -16.73 6.50
CA ALA A 256 -9.01 -15.90 5.33
C ALA A 256 -8.89 -14.43 5.73
N GLY A 257 -7.66 -13.92 5.75
CA GLY A 257 -7.36 -12.60 6.31
C GLY A 257 -7.08 -11.53 5.26
N SER A 258 -7.72 -10.37 5.43
CA SER A 258 -7.55 -9.18 4.58
C SER A 258 -7.87 -9.42 3.09
N THR A 259 -8.99 -10.11 2.82
CA THR A 259 -9.49 -10.42 1.47
C THR A 259 -9.99 -9.18 0.71
N PHE A 260 -9.95 -9.25 -0.62
CA PHE A 260 -10.47 -8.26 -1.56
C PHE A 260 -11.57 -8.87 -2.45
N PRO A 261 -12.37 -8.04 -3.17
CA PRO A 261 -13.37 -8.56 -4.10
C PRO A 261 -12.78 -9.60 -5.07
N GLY A 262 -13.49 -10.70 -5.30
CA GLY A 262 -13.03 -11.85 -6.07
C GLY A 262 -12.25 -12.89 -5.25
N GLU A 263 -11.70 -12.52 -4.08
CA GLU A 263 -11.05 -13.48 -3.18
C GLU A 263 -12.01 -14.01 -2.11
N ASP A 264 -13.09 -13.30 -1.81
CA ASP A 264 -14.11 -13.73 -0.86
C ASP A 264 -14.86 -14.96 -1.39
N GLU A 265 -15.24 -14.91 -2.67
CA GLU A 265 -15.81 -16.02 -3.42
C GLU A 265 -14.86 -17.21 -3.42
N LEU A 266 -13.58 -16.97 -3.74
CA LEU A 266 -12.56 -18.01 -3.83
C LEU A 266 -12.39 -18.78 -2.50
N VAL A 267 -12.40 -18.10 -1.35
CA VAL A 267 -12.27 -18.78 -0.04
C VAL A 267 -13.58 -19.44 0.41
N LEU A 268 -14.74 -18.91 0.00
CA LEU A 268 -16.03 -19.56 0.24
C LEU A 268 -16.19 -20.83 -0.59
N ASP A 269 -15.76 -20.80 -1.85
CA ASP A 269 -15.75 -21.96 -2.74
C ASP A 269 -14.77 -23.02 -2.21
N ALA A 270 -13.61 -22.60 -1.69
CA ALA A 270 -12.69 -23.50 -1.02
C ALA A 270 -13.30 -24.14 0.23
N LEU A 271 -14.06 -23.40 1.05
CA LEU A 271 -14.77 -23.98 2.20
C LEU A 271 -15.77 -25.06 1.74
N ALA A 272 -16.57 -24.79 0.70
CA ALA A 272 -17.54 -25.74 0.18
C ALA A 272 -16.85 -27.03 -0.29
N ALA A 273 -15.82 -26.89 -1.13
CA ALA A 273 -15.10 -28.03 -1.72
C ALA A 273 -14.33 -28.86 -0.68
N LEU A 274 -13.83 -28.25 0.39
CA LEU A 274 -13.13 -28.96 1.48
C LEU A 274 -14.09 -29.67 2.43
N ARG A 275 -15.37 -29.26 2.49
CA ARG A 275 -16.39 -29.89 3.32
C ARG A 275 -17.14 -31.00 2.58
N ASP A 276 -17.06 -31.05 1.26
CA ASP A 276 -17.71 -32.06 0.43
C ASP A 276 -17.07 -33.44 0.69
N PRO A 277 -17.81 -34.40 1.28
CA PRO A 277 -17.29 -35.74 1.53
C PRO A 277 -17.14 -36.58 0.26
N ASP A 278 -17.89 -36.25 -0.81
CA ASP A 278 -17.96 -36.98 -2.07
C ASP A 278 -17.13 -36.31 -3.19
N GLY A 279 -16.54 -35.15 -2.90
CA GLY A 279 -15.80 -34.33 -3.85
C GLY A 279 -14.43 -34.87 -4.25
N GLU A 280 -13.91 -34.40 -5.39
CA GLU A 280 -12.61 -34.80 -5.98
C GLU A 280 -11.41 -34.58 -5.05
N THR A 281 -11.55 -33.68 -4.07
CA THR A 281 -10.53 -33.42 -3.06
C THR A 281 -10.32 -34.63 -2.14
N GLY A 282 -11.29 -35.56 -2.02
CA GLY A 282 -11.25 -36.74 -1.14
C GLY A 282 -11.40 -36.40 0.35
N SER A 283 -12.13 -35.33 0.68
CA SER A 283 -12.27 -34.78 2.04
C SER A 283 -13.27 -35.53 2.92
N THR A 284 -12.98 -36.79 3.25
CA THR A 284 -13.79 -37.56 4.22
C THR A 284 -13.62 -37.13 5.69
N GLY A 285 -12.96 -36.00 5.97
CA GLY A 285 -12.55 -35.62 7.34
C GLY A 285 -12.72 -34.16 7.76
N TRP A 286 -13.23 -33.27 6.90
CA TRP A 286 -13.29 -31.82 7.18
C TRP A 286 -14.71 -31.25 7.09
N THR A 287 -15.75 -32.07 7.28
CA THR A 287 -17.16 -31.65 7.22
C THR A 287 -17.56 -30.59 8.25
N ASP A 288 -16.85 -30.53 9.39
CA ASP A 288 -16.98 -29.50 10.43
C ASP A 288 -15.94 -28.37 10.27
N LEU A 289 -15.22 -28.27 9.14
CA LEU A 289 -14.36 -27.12 8.85
C LEU A 289 -15.19 -25.84 8.79
N ARG A 290 -14.67 -24.78 9.41
CA ARG A 290 -15.30 -23.46 9.44
C ARG A 290 -14.37 -22.41 8.88
N LEU A 291 -14.95 -21.28 8.49
CA LEU A 291 -14.23 -20.16 7.92
C LEU A 291 -14.38 -18.92 8.80
N LEU A 292 -13.26 -18.30 9.18
CA LEU A 292 -13.23 -16.91 9.58
C LEU A 292 -12.77 -16.07 8.38
N LEU A 293 -13.66 -15.24 7.85
CA LEU A 293 -13.41 -14.40 6.68
C LEU A 293 -13.33 -12.94 7.13
N ALA A 294 -12.14 -12.34 7.00
CA ALA A 294 -11.88 -10.97 7.38
C ALA A 294 -11.62 -10.10 6.13
N PRO A 295 -12.64 -9.41 5.60
CA PRO A 295 -12.44 -8.49 4.48
C PRO A 295 -11.49 -7.35 4.88
N ARG A 296 -10.63 -6.91 3.95
CA ARG A 296 -9.70 -5.80 4.25
C ARG A 296 -10.40 -4.52 4.69
N HIS A 297 -11.60 -4.32 4.14
CA HIS A 297 -12.49 -3.18 4.28
C HIS A 297 -13.77 -3.66 4.96
N PRO A 298 -13.95 -3.41 6.27
CA PRO A 298 -15.11 -3.91 7.03
C PRO A 298 -16.47 -3.43 6.50
N ASP A 299 -16.51 -2.31 5.79
CA ASP A 299 -17.69 -1.80 5.07
C ASP A 299 -18.21 -2.75 3.99
N ARG A 300 -17.41 -3.74 3.57
CA ARG A 300 -17.83 -4.80 2.64
C ARG A 300 -18.58 -5.97 3.31
N ALA A 301 -18.75 -5.95 4.62
CA ALA A 301 -19.30 -7.08 5.36
C ALA A 301 -20.70 -7.52 4.86
N ASP A 302 -21.55 -6.58 4.45
CA ASP A 302 -22.88 -6.88 3.89
C ASP A 302 -22.78 -7.68 2.58
N ALA A 303 -21.88 -7.28 1.68
CA ALA A 303 -21.66 -7.97 0.41
C ALA A 303 -21.08 -9.37 0.62
N VAL A 304 -20.12 -9.51 1.54
CA VAL A 304 -19.52 -10.81 1.88
C VAL A 304 -20.56 -11.73 2.55
N GLU A 305 -21.41 -11.19 3.41
CA GLU A 305 -22.51 -11.94 4.05
C GLU A 305 -23.49 -12.46 3.01
N ALA A 306 -23.90 -11.63 2.04
CA ALA A 306 -24.76 -12.06 0.94
C ALA A 306 -24.11 -13.18 0.10
N LEU A 307 -22.80 -13.08 -0.22
CA LEU A 307 -22.07 -14.11 -0.96
C LEU A 307 -22.03 -15.45 -0.23
N ALA A 308 -21.87 -15.43 1.09
CA ALA A 308 -21.82 -16.64 1.91
C ALA A 308 -23.21 -17.27 2.08
N LEU A 309 -24.25 -16.45 2.33
CA LEU A 309 -25.64 -16.91 2.39
C LEU A 309 -26.11 -17.50 1.07
N GLY A 310 -25.74 -16.89 -0.06
CA GLY A 310 -26.07 -17.37 -1.40
C GLY A 310 -25.48 -18.75 -1.72
N ARG A 311 -24.43 -19.17 -1.00
CA ARG A 311 -23.83 -20.51 -1.07
C ARG A 311 -24.43 -21.50 -0.05
N GLY A 312 -25.47 -21.10 0.67
CA GLY A 312 -26.14 -21.95 1.66
C GLY A 312 -25.42 -22.07 2.99
N PHE A 313 -24.41 -21.24 3.27
CA PHE A 313 -23.72 -21.26 4.56
C PHE A 313 -24.53 -20.55 5.65
N ARG A 314 -24.42 -21.04 6.89
CA ARG A 314 -24.85 -20.27 8.06
C ARG A 314 -23.77 -19.25 8.40
N VAL A 315 -24.16 -17.98 8.43
CA VAL A 315 -23.24 -16.85 8.56
C VAL A 315 -23.48 -16.09 9.86
N TRP A 316 -22.39 -15.70 10.51
CA TRP A 316 -22.43 -14.79 11.66
C TRP A 316 -21.39 -13.67 11.49
N ARG A 317 -21.65 -12.52 12.12
CA ARG A 317 -20.79 -11.32 12.06
C ARG A 317 -20.28 -10.95 13.44
N ARG A 318 -19.00 -10.62 13.53
CA ARG A 318 -18.33 -10.26 14.79
C ARG A 318 -18.99 -9.09 15.50
N SER A 319 -19.43 -8.07 14.75
CA SER A 319 -20.09 -6.88 15.30
C SER A 319 -21.43 -7.15 15.97
N ARG A 320 -22.08 -8.31 15.73
CA ARG A 320 -23.39 -8.65 16.31
C ARG A 320 -23.33 -9.16 17.76
N GLY A 321 -22.13 -9.23 18.35
CA GLY A 321 -21.93 -9.82 19.68
C GLY A 321 -21.97 -11.36 19.62
N PRO A 322 -21.72 -12.07 20.73
CA PRO A 322 -21.43 -13.50 20.76
C PRO A 322 -22.38 -14.36 19.92
N ALA A 323 -21.84 -15.35 19.21
CA ALA A 323 -22.62 -16.35 18.50
C ALA A 323 -23.54 -17.07 19.49
N GLY A 324 -24.81 -17.21 19.11
CA GLY A 324 -25.82 -17.90 19.92
C GLY A 324 -25.63 -19.42 19.93
N THR A 325 -26.72 -20.16 20.15
CA THR A 325 -26.70 -21.63 20.14
C THR A 325 -26.47 -22.23 18.76
N GLU A 326 -26.82 -21.50 17.69
CA GLU A 326 -26.56 -21.93 16.32
C GLU A 326 -25.12 -21.63 15.90
N ARG A 327 -24.41 -22.70 15.56
CA ARG A 327 -23.00 -22.71 15.20
C ARG A 327 -22.82 -22.29 13.72
N PRO A 328 -22.14 -21.16 13.42
CA PRO A 328 -21.97 -20.70 12.05
C PRO A 328 -20.94 -21.54 11.29
N ASP A 329 -21.15 -21.66 9.99
CA ASP A 329 -20.17 -22.21 9.04
C ASP A 329 -19.14 -21.13 8.65
N VAL A 330 -19.60 -19.88 8.52
CA VAL A 330 -18.78 -18.71 8.17
C VAL A 330 -18.94 -17.62 9.23
N VAL A 331 -17.82 -17.15 9.76
CA VAL A 331 -17.71 -16.00 10.65
C VAL A 331 -17.07 -14.85 9.89
N ILE A 332 -17.80 -13.75 9.71
CA ILE A 332 -17.30 -12.54 9.07
C ILE A 332 -16.74 -11.61 10.14
N LEU A 333 -15.46 -11.27 10.02
CA LEU A 333 -14.78 -10.31 10.89
C LEU A 333 -14.93 -8.90 10.31
N ASP A 334 -15.96 -8.20 10.75
CA ASP A 334 -16.31 -6.83 10.35
C ASP A 334 -15.88 -5.76 11.38
N THR A 335 -14.91 -6.10 12.23
CA THR A 335 -14.31 -5.22 13.21
C THR A 335 -12.81 -5.02 12.93
N VAL A 336 -12.27 -3.87 13.33
CA VAL A 336 -10.87 -3.50 13.05
C VAL A 336 -9.98 -3.86 14.24
N GLY A 337 -8.83 -4.49 13.96
CA GLY A 337 -7.75 -4.69 14.94
C GLY A 337 -7.74 -6.05 15.65
N GLU A 338 -8.76 -6.90 15.45
CA GLU A 338 -8.83 -8.23 16.07
C GLU A 338 -8.14 -9.33 15.24
N LEU A 339 -8.02 -9.16 13.91
CA LEU A 339 -7.54 -10.21 12.99
C LEU A 339 -6.20 -10.82 13.40
N ALA A 340 -5.24 -9.98 13.81
CA ALA A 340 -3.90 -10.42 14.17
C ALA A 340 -3.91 -11.50 15.25
N GLY A 341 -4.73 -11.32 16.31
CA GLY A 341 -4.88 -12.33 17.35
C GLY A 341 -5.75 -13.51 16.93
N LEU A 342 -6.80 -13.26 16.13
CA LEU A 342 -7.73 -14.30 15.68
C LEU A 342 -7.10 -15.33 14.73
N TYR A 343 -6.00 -14.99 14.05
CA TYR A 343 -5.19 -16.01 13.38
C TYR A 343 -4.79 -17.13 14.33
N GLY A 344 -4.52 -16.83 15.60
CA GLY A 344 -4.18 -17.82 16.61
C GLY A 344 -5.18 -18.97 16.75
N LEU A 345 -6.45 -18.78 16.35
CA LEU A 345 -7.48 -19.82 16.39
C LEU A 345 -7.47 -20.74 15.15
N GLY A 346 -6.74 -20.36 14.10
CA GLY A 346 -6.73 -21.03 12.80
C GLY A 346 -5.96 -22.34 12.79
N ALA A 347 -6.46 -23.30 12.01
CA ALA A 347 -5.72 -24.49 11.59
C ALA A 347 -4.85 -24.20 10.36
N VAL A 348 -5.28 -23.28 9.49
CA VAL A 348 -4.55 -22.79 8.31
C VAL A 348 -5.05 -21.38 7.98
N ALA A 349 -4.18 -20.54 7.44
CA ALA A 349 -4.49 -19.16 7.08
C ALA A 349 -4.30 -18.91 5.58
N VAL A 350 -5.25 -18.20 4.96
CA VAL A 350 -5.12 -17.64 3.61
C VAL A 350 -4.90 -16.14 3.73
N VAL A 351 -3.80 -15.64 3.17
CA VAL A 351 -3.47 -14.20 3.20
C VAL A 351 -3.94 -13.55 1.91
N GLY A 352 -4.90 -12.64 2.03
CA GLY A 352 -5.56 -11.96 0.92
C GLY A 352 -4.72 -10.90 0.21
N ARG A 353 -5.34 -10.27 -0.79
CA ARG A 353 -4.77 -9.37 -1.81
C ARG A 353 -3.64 -10.02 -2.63
N SER A 354 -3.57 -11.34 -2.62
CA SER A 354 -2.49 -12.14 -3.21
C SER A 354 -2.95 -12.90 -4.44
N PHE A 355 -4.25 -13.14 -4.60
CA PHE A 355 -4.84 -13.88 -5.72
C PHE A 355 -5.34 -12.97 -6.83
N ARG A 356 -5.92 -11.80 -6.55
CA ARG A 356 -6.56 -10.93 -7.58
C ARG A 356 -5.95 -9.53 -7.73
N MET A 357 -5.95 -8.71 -6.68
CA MET A 357 -5.59 -7.29 -6.75
C MET A 357 -4.07 -6.99 -6.74
N GLY A 358 -3.28 -7.95 -6.26
CA GLY A 358 -1.83 -7.85 -6.14
C GLY A 358 -1.30 -6.97 -5.00
N GLY A 359 -0.04 -7.20 -4.64
CA GLY A 359 0.66 -6.58 -3.52
C GLY A 359 0.70 -7.46 -2.26
N GLY A 360 -0.31 -8.29 -2.01
CA GLY A 360 -0.37 -9.14 -0.81
C GLY A 360 -0.56 -8.39 0.50
N GLN A 361 -0.93 -9.14 1.54
CA GLN A 361 -1.08 -8.66 2.93
C GLN A 361 -0.07 -9.36 3.86
N ASN A 362 -0.14 -9.08 5.16
CA ASN A 362 0.89 -9.48 6.12
C ASN A 362 0.82 -10.97 6.48
N PRO A 363 1.78 -11.82 6.06
CA PRO A 363 1.80 -13.23 6.44
C PRO A 363 2.46 -13.46 7.81
N LEU A 364 3.11 -12.45 8.40
CA LEU A 364 3.83 -12.61 9.68
C LEU A 364 2.89 -12.89 10.85
N GLU A 365 1.68 -12.35 10.82
CA GLU A 365 0.69 -12.53 11.89
C GLU A 365 0.29 -14.00 12.06
N PRO A 366 -0.18 -14.73 11.02
CA PRO A 366 -0.44 -16.16 11.18
C PRO A 366 0.82 -16.98 11.46
N MET A 367 1.97 -16.63 10.84
CA MET A 367 3.23 -17.31 11.13
C MET A 367 3.64 -17.19 12.61
N ALA A 368 3.42 -16.04 13.25
CA ALA A 368 3.72 -15.82 14.66
C ALA A 368 2.92 -16.75 15.58
N HIS A 369 1.72 -17.13 15.16
CA HIS A 369 0.86 -18.06 15.87
C HIS A 369 1.14 -19.54 15.57
N GLY A 370 2.11 -19.84 14.70
CA GLY A 370 2.36 -21.21 14.26
C GLY A 370 1.26 -21.74 13.35
N VAL A 371 0.59 -20.86 12.61
CA VAL A 371 -0.48 -21.25 11.68
C VAL A 371 0.11 -21.38 10.28
N PRO A 372 -0.01 -22.54 9.61
CA PRO A 372 0.39 -22.72 8.21
C PRO A 372 -0.24 -21.66 7.31
N VAL A 373 0.57 -21.07 6.42
CA VAL A 373 0.13 -19.95 5.57
C VAL A 373 0.03 -20.37 4.11
N VAL A 374 -1.05 -19.96 3.45
CA VAL A 374 -1.26 -20.08 2.01
C VAL A 374 -1.56 -18.69 1.42
N TYR A 375 -1.02 -18.38 0.25
CA TYR A 375 -1.32 -17.14 -0.48
C TYR A 375 -1.15 -17.31 -1.98
N GLY A 376 -1.75 -16.40 -2.74
CA GLY A 376 -1.66 -16.37 -4.21
C GLY A 376 -0.34 -15.81 -4.74
N PRO A 377 -0.18 -15.73 -6.06
CA PRO A 377 1.11 -15.45 -6.70
C PRO A 377 1.65 -14.03 -6.44
N ARG A 378 0.82 -13.11 -5.94
CA ARG A 378 1.12 -11.66 -5.90
C ARG A 378 1.40 -11.13 -4.50
N MET A 379 2.63 -11.29 -4.03
CA MET A 379 3.09 -10.84 -2.70
C MET A 379 4.06 -9.65 -2.75
N GLU A 380 3.94 -8.74 -3.72
CA GLU A 380 4.96 -7.70 -3.99
C GLU A 380 5.30 -6.80 -2.79
N ASN A 381 4.33 -6.44 -1.94
CA ASN A 381 4.57 -5.59 -0.76
C ASN A 381 5.35 -6.34 0.34
N PHE A 382 5.15 -7.66 0.40
CA PHE A 382 5.72 -8.59 1.39
C PHE A 382 6.73 -9.55 0.78
N ARG A 383 7.27 -9.26 -0.41
CA ARG A 383 8.04 -10.22 -1.22
C ARG A 383 9.22 -10.87 -0.50
N GLN A 384 9.97 -10.09 0.29
CA GLN A 384 11.08 -10.64 1.07
C GLN A 384 10.57 -11.64 2.11
N ILE A 385 9.54 -11.26 2.86
CA ILE A 385 8.91 -12.10 3.87
C ILE A 385 8.33 -13.36 3.22
N ALA A 386 7.62 -13.22 2.10
CA ALA A 386 7.07 -14.33 1.32
C ALA A 386 8.18 -15.31 0.89
N ARG A 387 9.29 -14.80 0.32
CA ARG A 387 10.45 -15.65 -0.04
C ARG A 387 11.06 -16.37 1.15
N GLN A 388 11.19 -15.69 2.30
CA GLN A 388 11.71 -16.30 3.53
C GLN A 388 10.75 -17.35 4.09
N ALA A 389 9.45 -17.10 4.03
CA ALA A 389 8.42 -18.04 4.47
C ALA A 389 8.34 -19.28 3.55
N GLU A 390 8.39 -19.09 2.23
CA GLU A 390 8.46 -20.18 1.23
C GLU A 390 9.73 -21.02 1.44
N ALA A 391 10.91 -20.38 1.46
CA ALA A 391 12.19 -21.08 1.61
C ALA A 391 12.32 -21.78 2.97
N GLY A 392 11.74 -21.20 4.01
CA GLY A 392 11.76 -21.76 5.36
C GLY A 392 10.64 -22.77 5.63
N GLY A 393 9.74 -23.02 4.67
CA GLY A 393 8.65 -24.00 4.78
C GLY A 393 7.48 -23.56 5.65
N ALA A 394 7.32 -22.27 5.96
CA ALA A 394 6.19 -21.76 6.76
C ALA A 394 4.97 -21.37 5.90
N ALA A 395 5.17 -21.15 4.60
CA ALA A 395 4.11 -20.75 3.67
C ALA A 395 4.20 -21.48 2.34
N ILE A 396 3.05 -21.71 1.70
CA ILE A 396 2.93 -22.23 0.34
C ILE A 396 2.32 -21.14 -0.55
N ARG A 397 2.98 -20.87 -1.68
CA ARG A 397 2.49 -19.95 -2.71
C ARG A 397 1.74 -20.72 -3.78
N CYS A 398 0.46 -20.41 -3.98
CA CYS A 398 -0.31 -20.86 -5.14
C CYS A 398 0.11 -20.10 -6.40
N ALA A 399 0.21 -20.79 -7.54
CA ALA A 399 0.45 -20.17 -8.84
C ALA A 399 -0.77 -19.42 -9.38
N GLY A 400 -1.97 -19.87 -8.99
CA GLY A 400 -3.27 -19.34 -9.40
C GLY A 400 -4.37 -19.71 -8.42
N ASP A 401 -5.60 -19.40 -8.81
CA ASP A 401 -6.80 -19.61 -7.99
C ASP A 401 -7.13 -21.11 -7.88
N GLU A 402 -6.92 -21.84 -8.98
CA GLU A 402 -7.13 -23.28 -9.11
C GLU A 402 -6.27 -24.11 -8.13
N GLU A 403 -5.13 -23.58 -7.69
CA GLU A 403 -4.25 -24.26 -6.74
C GLU A 403 -4.65 -24.05 -5.28
N LEU A 404 -5.57 -23.13 -4.96
CA LEU A 404 -5.93 -22.84 -3.57
C LEU A 404 -6.52 -24.07 -2.88
N ILE A 405 -7.55 -24.67 -3.48
CA ILE A 405 -8.27 -25.82 -2.91
C ILE A 405 -7.33 -27.03 -2.70
N PRO A 406 -6.59 -27.52 -3.72
CA PRO A 406 -5.69 -28.66 -3.52
C PRO A 406 -4.57 -28.35 -2.52
N THR A 407 -4.08 -27.11 -2.45
CA THR A 407 -3.07 -26.71 -1.47
C THR A 407 -3.62 -26.75 -0.05
N LEU A 408 -4.80 -26.18 0.19
CA LEU A 408 -5.45 -26.24 1.51
C LEU A 408 -5.76 -27.68 1.92
N ALA A 409 -6.29 -28.49 0.99
CA ALA A 409 -6.57 -29.90 1.24
C ALA A 409 -5.31 -30.66 1.65
N ARG A 410 -4.19 -30.42 0.97
CA ARG A 410 -2.90 -31.03 1.28
C ARG A 410 -2.39 -30.64 2.66
N VAL A 411 -2.37 -29.33 2.97
CA VAL A 411 -1.92 -28.81 4.27
C VAL A 411 -2.75 -29.36 5.42
N LEU A 412 -4.06 -29.49 5.24
CA LEU A 412 -4.95 -30.03 6.26
C LEU A 412 -4.78 -31.55 6.40
N ARG A 413 -4.68 -32.30 5.30
CA ARG A 413 -4.65 -33.77 5.29
C ARG A 413 -3.33 -34.36 5.77
N GLU A 414 -2.19 -33.71 5.51
CA GLU A 414 -0.85 -34.25 5.81
C GLU A 414 -0.35 -33.72 7.16
N PRO A 415 -0.44 -34.47 8.28
CA PRO A 415 -0.10 -33.95 9.61
C PRO A 415 1.38 -33.58 9.73
N GLY A 416 2.26 -34.29 9.00
CA GLY A 416 3.69 -33.98 8.95
C GLY A 416 3.98 -32.64 8.27
N LEU A 417 3.31 -32.34 7.15
CA LEU A 417 3.43 -31.04 6.48
C LEU A 417 2.88 -29.93 7.36
N HIS A 418 1.68 -30.14 7.93
CA HIS A 418 1.04 -29.19 8.84
C HIS A 418 1.94 -28.82 10.02
N ALA A 419 2.44 -29.82 10.74
CA ALA A 419 3.32 -29.62 11.89
C ALA A 419 4.63 -28.91 11.51
N ALA A 420 5.24 -29.29 10.38
CA ALA A 420 6.46 -28.65 9.90
C ALA A 420 6.23 -27.16 9.57
N MET A 421 5.12 -26.82 8.92
CA MET A 421 4.76 -25.42 8.63
C MET A 421 4.46 -24.63 9.91
N ALA A 422 3.74 -25.24 10.84
CA ALA A 422 3.39 -24.66 12.13
C ALA A 422 4.63 -24.33 12.98
N GLU A 423 5.66 -25.19 12.96
CA GLU A 423 6.93 -24.94 13.64
C GLU A 423 7.79 -23.91 12.90
N ALA A 424 7.78 -23.95 11.56
CA ALA A 424 8.61 -23.07 10.73
C ALA A 424 8.28 -21.59 10.92
N GLY A 425 6.99 -21.21 11.03
CA GLY A 425 6.57 -19.82 11.18
C GLY A 425 7.25 -19.11 12.37
N PRO A 426 7.04 -19.56 13.62
CA PRO A 426 7.66 -18.96 14.80
C PRO A 426 9.19 -19.07 14.80
N ARG A 427 9.75 -20.14 14.23
CA ARG A 427 11.21 -20.27 14.06
C ARG A 427 11.78 -19.17 13.16
N ILE A 428 11.21 -18.95 11.98
CA ILE A 428 11.65 -17.90 11.04
C ILE A 428 11.54 -16.51 11.68
N LEU A 429 10.45 -16.25 12.42
CA LEU A 429 10.31 -14.98 13.13
C LEU A 429 11.43 -14.79 14.17
N ARG A 430 11.74 -15.83 14.97
CA ARG A 430 12.85 -15.77 15.94
C ARG A 430 14.21 -15.55 15.28
N GLU A 431 14.48 -16.20 14.14
CA GLU A 431 15.72 -16.04 13.37
C GLU A 431 15.92 -14.62 12.83
N HIS A 432 14.83 -13.94 12.47
CA HIS A 432 14.87 -12.58 11.90
C HIS A 432 14.63 -11.45 12.90
N ARG A 433 14.41 -11.77 14.19
CA ARG A 433 14.25 -10.78 15.26
C ARG A 433 15.52 -9.94 15.52
N GLY A 434 15.32 -8.82 16.21
CA GLY A 434 16.37 -7.89 16.65
C GLY A 434 16.75 -6.85 15.60
N ALA A 435 16.03 -6.74 14.48
CA ALA A 435 16.34 -5.76 13.45
C ALA A 435 16.16 -4.31 13.94
N SER A 436 15.19 -4.12 14.82
CA SER A 436 14.81 -2.86 15.43
C SER A 436 15.81 -2.43 16.49
N GLU A 437 16.32 -3.37 17.30
CA GLU A 437 17.42 -3.11 18.24
C GLU A 437 18.69 -2.70 17.50
N ARG A 438 19.07 -3.43 16.44
CA ARG A 438 20.23 -3.08 15.59
C ARG A 438 20.05 -1.71 14.95
N SER A 439 18.83 -1.40 14.48
CA SER A 439 18.49 -0.07 13.93
C SER A 439 18.55 1.04 14.99
N ALA A 440 18.08 0.79 16.21
CA ALA A 440 18.15 1.73 17.33
C ALA A 440 19.61 2.03 17.73
N ARG A 441 20.46 1.00 17.83
CA ARG A 441 21.90 1.17 18.06
C ARG A 441 22.55 2.02 16.97
N LEU A 442 22.24 1.75 15.70
CA LEU A 442 22.71 2.54 14.56
C LEU A 442 22.32 4.02 14.68
N ILE A 443 21.09 4.31 15.11
CA ILE A 443 20.60 5.68 15.33
C ILE A 443 21.36 6.36 16.47
N ILE A 444 21.53 5.67 17.61
CA ILE A 444 22.25 6.20 18.79
C ILE A 444 23.71 6.52 18.44
N GLU A 445 24.39 5.61 17.76
CA GLU A 445 25.78 5.80 17.32
C GLU A 445 25.91 6.99 16.37
N ALA A 446 25.01 7.11 15.37
CA ALA A 446 24.99 8.24 14.46
C ALA A 446 24.72 9.58 15.17
N ALA A 447 23.80 9.59 16.15
CA ALA A 447 23.49 10.77 16.95
C ALA A 447 24.70 11.24 17.78
N ARG A 448 25.45 10.31 18.40
CA ARG A 448 26.67 10.62 19.16
C ARG A 448 27.76 11.23 18.29
N LEU A 449 27.92 10.76 17.06
CA LEU A 449 28.89 11.32 16.11
C LEU A 449 28.54 12.75 15.69
N GLY A 450 27.26 13.09 15.61
CA GLY A 450 26.81 14.47 15.34
C GLY A 450 26.95 15.42 16.54
N ALA A 451 27.04 14.86 17.76
CA ALA A 451 27.15 15.60 19.01
C ALA A 451 28.60 15.89 19.43
N ALA A 452 29.58 15.20 18.86
CA ALA A 452 30.99 15.46 19.14
C ALA A 452 31.35 16.88 18.69
N PRO A 453 31.87 17.76 19.57
CA PRO A 453 32.28 19.09 19.16
C PRO A 453 33.36 18.95 18.09
N SER A 454 33.17 19.63 16.96
CA SER A 454 34.25 19.86 16.01
C SER A 454 35.38 20.53 16.78
N ALA A 455 36.43 19.78 17.10
CA ALA A 455 37.66 20.34 17.63
C ALA A 455 38.25 21.23 16.53
N GLY A 456 37.94 22.52 16.58
CA GLY A 456 38.40 23.49 15.60
C GLY A 456 37.41 24.64 15.40
N GLU A 457 37.87 25.84 15.71
CA GLU A 457 37.27 27.15 15.41
C GLU A 457 36.10 27.60 16.29
N GLY A 458 36.46 28.14 17.45
CA GLY A 458 35.69 29.20 18.09
C GLY A 458 35.62 30.40 17.15
N GLY A 459 34.48 30.59 16.51
CA GLY A 459 34.18 31.72 15.63
C GLY A 459 32.74 32.15 15.83
N SER A 460 32.58 33.34 16.41
CA SER A 460 31.33 34.10 16.54
C SER A 460 30.37 33.89 15.35
N VAL A 461 29.12 33.51 15.65
CA VAL A 461 28.03 33.45 14.66
C VAL A 461 27.67 34.88 14.24
N ALA A 462 28.40 35.40 13.26
CA ALA A 462 28.03 36.62 12.56
C ALA A 462 26.91 36.32 11.55
N THR A 463 25.78 37.00 11.70
CA THR A 463 24.71 37.11 10.71
C THR A 463 25.26 37.49 9.33
N PRO A 464 24.91 36.77 8.25
CA PRO A 464 25.37 37.15 6.91
C PRO A 464 24.59 38.39 6.40
N PRO A 465 25.25 39.37 5.77
CA PRO A 465 24.58 40.52 5.17
C PRO A 465 23.87 40.10 3.86
N PRO A 466 22.85 40.86 3.39
CA PRO A 466 22.23 40.60 2.11
C PRO A 466 23.22 40.94 0.98
N ARG A 467 23.48 39.99 0.08
CA ARG A 467 24.30 40.23 -1.12
C ARG A 467 23.48 40.47 -2.37
N SER A 468 23.97 41.44 -3.12
CA SER A 468 23.51 42.01 -4.38
C SER A 468 23.56 41.03 -5.57
N ARG A 469 22.73 41.36 -6.57
CA ARG A 469 22.58 40.64 -7.85
C ARG A 469 23.83 40.78 -8.73
N ARG A 470 24.26 39.68 -9.37
CA ARG A 470 24.31 39.45 -10.84
C ARG A 470 25.36 38.38 -11.17
N GLY A 471 25.02 37.54 -12.16
CA GLY A 471 25.89 36.51 -12.72
C GLY A 471 25.05 35.39 -13.33
N VAL A 472 24.55 35.60 -14.55
CA VAL A 472 23.86 34.55 -15.33
C VAL A 472 24.94 33.67 -15.95
N ALA A 473 25.09 32.45 -15.44
CA ALA A 473 25.88 31.40 -16.10
C ALA A 473 24.92 30.45 -16.82
N ARG A 474 25.08 30.33 -18.14
CA ARG A 474 24.41 29.34 -18.99
C ARG A 474 24.98 27.97 -18.67
N THR A 475 24.14 27.01 -18.27
CA THR A 475 24.50 25.58 -18.28
C THR A 475 23.31 24.75 -18.79
N ALA A 476 23.67 23.84 -19.69
CA ALA A 476 22.79 23.07 -20.55
C ALA A 476 22.11 21.89 -19.82
N GLY A 477 21.05 21.41 -20.48
CA GLY A 477 20.04 20.48 -20.00
C GLY A 477 20.53 19.22 -19.27
N LEU A 478 19.82 18.91 -18.19
CA LEU A 478 19.37 17.57 -17.83
C LEU A 478 18.26 17.72 -16.78
N LEU A 479 17.00 17.79 -17.25
CA LEU A 479 15.81 17.64 -16.39
C LEU A 479 15.42 16.15 -16.42
N PRO A 480 15.53 15.39 -15.33
CA PRO A 480 14.65 14.27 -15.13
C PRO A 480 13.33 14.83 -14.59
N LEU A 481 12.27 14.70 -15.40
CA LEU A 481 10.89 14.87 -14.94
C LEU A 481 10.68 13.95 -13.73
N LEU A 482 10.58 14.53 -12.54
CA LEU A 482 10.05 13.88 -11.35
C LEU A 482 8.59 13.52 -11.66
N GLY A 483 8.39 12.31 -12.16
CA GLY A 483 7.08 11.70 -12.28
C GLY A 483 6.51 11.53 -10.88
N ILE A 484 5.59 12.43 -10.52
CA ILE A 484 4.66 12.16 -9.43
C ILE A 484 3.82 10.98 -9.89
N ALA A 485 4.17 9.78 -9.46
CA ALA A 485 3.27 8.65 -9.51
C ALA A 485 2.15 8.94 -8.50
N CYS A 486 1.08 9.60 -8.95
CA CYS A 486 -0.19 9.52 -8.25
C CYS A 486 -0.65 8.07 -8.35
N THR A 487 -0.32 7.25 -7.35
CA THR A 487 -0.97 5.95 -7.18
C THR A 487 -2.43 6.24 -6.81
N ALA A 488 -3.32 6.11 -7.80
CA ALA A 488 -4.75 6.02 -7.52
C ALA A 488 -4.99 4.80 -6.63
N ALA A 489 -5.84 4.94 -5.62
CA ALA A 489 -6.38 3.79 -4.92
C ALA A 489 -7.26 3.00 -5.91
N PRO A 490 -7.35 1.67 -5.80
CA PRO A 490 -8.37 0.89 -6.49
C PRO A 490 -9.77 1.36 -6.06
N PRO A 491 -10.79 1.30 -6.95
CA PRO A 491 -12.14 1.78 -6.66
C PRO A 491 -12.82 1.00 -5.51
N GLU A 492 -13.67 1.71 -4.75
CA GLU A 492 -14.55 1.14 -3.70
C GLU A 492 -15.83 0.51 -4.30
N THR A 493 -16.15 0.74 -5.58
CA THR A 493 -17.35 0.23 -6.24
C THR A 493 -17.14 0.06 -7.75
N VAL A 494 -16.81 -1.16 -8.18
CA VAL A 494 -16.93 -1.59 -9.59
C VAL A 494 -18.29 -2.25 -9.76
N GLY A 495 -18.94 -2.09 -10.91
CA GLY A 495 -20.23 -2.74 -11.19
C GLY A 495 -20.18 -4.26 -11.03
N SER A 496 -21.32 -4.89 -10.75
CA SER A 496 -21.46 -6.35 -10.66
C SER A 496 -22.52 -6.86 -11.63
N LEU A 497 -22.46 -8.15 -11.97
CA LEU A 497 -23.44 -8.78 -12.86
C LEU A 497 -24.87 -8.75 -12.28
N GLU A 498 -25.01 -8.65 -10.96
CA GLU A 498 -26.29 -8.63 -10.25
C GLU A 498 -26.82 -7.21 -9.96
N ALA A 499 -25.93 -6.25 -9.69
CA ALA A 499 -26.30 -4.87 -9.30
C ALA A 499 -26.17 -3.86 -10.45
N GLY A 500 -25.61 -4.26 -11.60
CA GLY A 500 -25.32 -3.37 -12.72
C GLY A 500 -24.16 -2.42 -12.46
N LEU A 501 -24.09 -1.33 -13.23
CA LEU A 501 -23.05 -0.31 -13.07
C LEU A 501 -23.36 0.61 -11.90
N ALA A 502 -22.31 1.00 -11.16
CA ALA A 502 -22.45 1.96 -10.09
C ALA A 502 -22.96 3.32 -10.63
N PRO A 503 -23.83 4.04 -9.88
CA PRO A 503 -24.32 5.34 -10.30
C PRO A 503 -23.17 6.34 -10.50
N CYS A 504 -23.42 7.35 -11.34
CA CYS A 504 -22.50 8.49 -11.39
C CYS A 504 -22.67 9.37 -10.14
N PRO A 505 -21.57 9.83 -9.50
CA PRO A 505 -21.65 10.93 -8.57
C PRO A 505 -22.17 12.19 -9.27
N ALA A 506 -22.74 13.14 -8.52
CA ALA A 506 -23.24 14.43 -9.03
C ALA A 506 -22.09 15.38 -9.43
N THR A 507 -21.25 14.95 -10.37
CA THR A 507 -20.03 15.63 -10.81
C THR A 507 -19.75 15.35 -12.29
N ASP A 508 -19.28 16.35 -13.03
CA ASP A 508 -19.09 16.33 -14.50
C ASP A 508 -17.98 15.39 -15.01
N ASN A 509 -17.30 14.66 -14.12
CA ASN A 509 -16.24 13.69 -14.47
C ASN A 509 -16.74 12.24 -14.54
N CYS A 510 -18.05 12.03 -14.63
CA CYS A 510 -18.65 10.72 -14.79
C CYS A 510 -19.76 10.80 -15.83
N VAL A 511 -19.76 9.85 -16.76
CA VAL A 511 -20.83 9.68 -17.75
C VAL A 511 -21.39 8.29 -17.56
N HIS A 512 -22.70 8.18 -17.43
CA HIS A 512 -23.41 6.92 -17.25
C HIS A 512 -24.62 6.91 -18.16
N THR A 513 -24.67 5.95 -19.09
CA THR A 513 -25.75 5.90 -20.08
C THR A 513 -27.00 5.17 -19.60
N GLY A 514 -27.20 5.05 -18.29
CA GLY A 514 -28.36 4.41 -17.65
C GLY A 514 -29.13 5.31 -16.66
N GLN A 515 -28.76 6.59 -16.49
CA GLN A 515 -29.35 7.49 -15.48
C GLN A 515 -29.59 8.93 -16.01
N GLY A 516 -30.85 9.41 -15.93
CA GLY A 516 -31.30 10.81 -16.06
C GLY A 516 -30.52 11.72 -17.02
N TYR A 517 -30.95 11.82 -18.27
CA TYR A 517 -30.10 12.38 -19.34
C TYR A 517 -30.35 13.86 -19.67
N PRO A 518 -29.28 14.67 -19.75
CA PRO A 518 -29.10 15.67 -20.80
C PRO A 518 -28.52 15.03 -22.09
N ASP A 519 -28.70 15.72 -23.22
CA ASP A 519 -28.45 15.26 -24.60
C ASP A 519 -27.22 14.33 -24.79
N GLY A 520 -27.44 13.18 -25.44
CA GLY A 520 -26.36 12.30 -25.95
C GLY A 520 -25.87 11.21 -24.99
N THR A 521 -26.51 11.03 -23.83
CA THR A 521 -26.13 10.03 -22.83
C THR A 521 -27.11 8.86 -22.70
N GLU A 522 -28.07 8.68 -23.60
CA GLU A 522 -29.04 7.58 -23.55
C GLU A 522 -28.40 6.18 -23.58
N PRO A 523 -29.07 5.13 -23.04
CA PRO A 523 -28.59 3.75 -23.15
C PRO A 523 -28.40 3.38 -24.61
N VAL A 524 -27.38 2.56 -24.88
CA VAL A 524 -27.10 2.19 -26.25
C VAL A 524 -27.93 0.97 -26.61
N VAL A 525 -28.87 1.13 -27.53
CA VAL A 525 -29.76 0.05 -27.97
C VAL A 525 -29.03 -0.85 -28.97
N LEU A 526 -28.97 -2.14 -28.65
CA LEU A 526 -28.39 -3.16 -29.50
C LEU A 526 -29.24 -3.35 -30.77
N THR A 527 -28.60 -3.61 -31.91
CA THR A 527 -29.34 -3.97 -33.13
C THR A 527 -29.95 -5.36 -33.00
N GLY A 528 -31.03 -5.66 -33.74
CA GLY A 528 -31.81 -6.89 -33.58
C GLY A 528 -31.01 -8.20 -33.69
N GLU A 529 -29.93 -8.21 -34.48
CA GLU A 529 -29.02 -9.37 -34.56
C GLU A 529 -28.13 -9.51 -33.32
N TRP A 530 -27.75 -8.42 -32.66
CA TRP A 530 -26.89 -8.42 -31.47
C TRP A 530 -27.66 -8.53 -30.17
N ALA A 531 -28.90 -8.02 -30.14
CA ALA A 531 -29.85 -8.24 -29.05
C ALA A 531 -30.14 -9.74 -28.87
N ALA A 532 -30.26 -10.51 -29.95
CA ALA A 532 -30.52 -11.94 -29.92
C ALA A 532 -29.27 -12.83 -29.79
N ARG A 533 -28.05 -12.26 -29.79
CA ARG A 533 -26.80 -13.03 -29.77
C ARG A 533 -26.40 -13.53 -28.37
N PRO A 534 -25.70 -14.68 -28.27
CA PRO A 534 -25.13 -15.19 -27.03
C PRO A 534 -24.16 -14.20 -26.37
N GLY A 535 -24.12 -14.20 -25.03
CA GLY A 535 -23.26 -13.35 -24.21
C GLY A 535 -21.78 -13.32 -24.64
N PRO A 536 -21.13 -14.46 -24.93
CA PRO A 536 -19.72 -14.49 -25.34
C PRO A 536 -19.43 -13.76 -26.65
N ALA A 537 -20.33 -13.87 -27.64
CA ALA A 537 -20.16 -13.21 -28.94
C ALA A 537 -20.29 -11.69 -28.81
N LEU A 538 -21.26 -11.22 -28.02
CA LEU A 538 -21.41 -9.80 -27.70
C LEU A 538 -20.21 -9.28 -26.89
N ALA A 539 -19.77 -10.05 -25.90
CA ALA A 539 -18.62 -9.71 -25.05
C ALA A 539 -17.34 -9.52 -25.88
N GLU A 540 -17.11 -10.38 -26.88
CA GLU A 540 -15.96 -10.26 -27.78
C GLU A 540 -16.04 -8.99 -28.64
N ALA A 541 -17.20 -8.69 -29.22
CA ALA A 541 -17.40 -7.49 -30.04
C ALA A 541 -17.22 -6.19 -29.22
N VAL A 542 -17.75 -6.18 -28.00
CA VAL A 542 -17.59 -5.07 -27.06
C VAL A 542 -16.12 -4.93 -26.63
N ALA A 543 -15.45 -6.04 -26.31
CA ALA A 543 -14.03 -6.04 -25.98
C ALA A 543 -13.16 -5.54 -27.14
N ALA A 544 -13.49 -5.90 -28.38
CA ALA A 544 -12.80 -5.40 -29.56
C ALA A 544 -12.92 -3.87 -29.71
N ALA A 545 -14.12 -3.31 -29.49
CA ALA A 545 -14.32 -1.86 -29.50
C ALA A 545 -13.54 -1.16 -28.38
N VAL A 546 -13.52 -1.73 -27.16
CA VAL A 546 -12.78 -1.15 -26.03
C VAL A 546 -11.26 -1.18 -26.25
N ARG A 547 -10.72 -2.22 -26.91
CA ARG A 547 -9.28 -2.30 -27.23
C ARG A 547 -8.80 -1.23 -28.22
N GLU A 548 -9.71 -0.67 -29.02
CA GLU A 548 -9.39 0.42 -29.95
C GLU A 548 -9.35 1.80 -29.28
N LEU A 549 -9.89 1.94 -28.07
CA LEU A 549 -9.81 3.17 -27.31
C LEU A 549 -8.36 3.47 -26.88
N ASP A 550 -7.91 4.69 -27.12
CA ASP A 550 -6.54 5.12 -26.85
C ASP A 550 -6.13 4.91 -25.37
N ARG A 551 -5.09 4.10 -25.16
CA ARG A 551 -4.48 3.78 -23.84
C ARG A 551 -5.48 3.19 -22.84
N THR A 552 -6.33 2.31 -23.34
CA THR A 552 -7.32 1.56 -22.57
C THR A 552 -6.91 0.10 -22.44
N GLU A 553 -6.98 -0.45 -21.22
CA GLU A 553 -6.58 -1.81 -20.89
C GLU A 553 -7.75 -2.52 -20.20
N ILE A 554 -8.21 -3.63 -20.76
CA ILE A 554 -9.30 -4.42 -20.15
C ILE A 554 -8.76 -5.13 -18.92
N ILE A 555 -9.39 -4.92 -17.77
CA ILE A 555 -9.00 -5.50 -16.48
C ILE A 555 -9.70 -6.84 -16.27
N TYR A 556 -11.01 -6.89 -16.53
CA TYR A 556 -11.77 -8.13 -16.57
C TYR A 556 -12.96 -8.01 -17.52
N LEU A 557 -13.41 -9.17 -17.98
CA LEU A 557 -14.59 -9.36 -18.81
C LEU A 557 -15.30 -10.61 -18.29
N ALA A 558 -16.57 -10.47 -17.92
CA ALA A 558 -17.44 -11.58 -17.56
C ALA A 558 -18.61 -11.62 -18.54
N ALA A 559 -18.94 -12.81 -19.02
CA ALA A 559 -20.08 -13.08 -19.89
C ALA A 559 -20.79 -14.34 -19.40
N GLY A 560 -22.12 -14.36 -19.43
CA GLY A 560 -22.89 -15.56 -19.11
C GLY A 560 -22.57 -16.71 -20.06
N GLU A 561 -22.39 -17.93 -19.54
CA GLU A 561 -21.93 -19.09 -20.30
C GLU A 561 -23.01 -19.73 -21.19
N ASN A 562 -24.31 -19.49 -20.91
CA ASN A 562 -25.42 -20.04 -21.69
C ASN A 562 -25.90 -19.09 -22.80
N GLU A 563 -26.33 -19.65 -23.94
CA GLU A 563 -26.93 -18.89 -25.06
C GLU A 563 -28.14 -18.04 -24.64
N ALA A 564 -28.86 -18.44 -23.58
CA ALA A 564 -30.03 -17.74 -23.05
C ALA A 564 -29.71 -16.62 -22.05
N ASP A 565 -28.46 -16.48 -21.59
CA ASP A 565 -28.16 -15.64 -20.43
C ASP A 565 -27.65 -14.24 -20.77
N GLY A 566 -27.13 -13.99 -21.98
CA GLY A 566 -26.97 -12.67 -22.63
C GLY A 566 -26.24 -11.54 -21.90
N ALA A 567 -25.95 -11.68 -20.60
CA ALA A 567 -25.43 -10.67 -19.72
C ALA A 567 -23.93 -10.54 -19.89
N ILE A 568 -23.46 -9.30 -19.90
CA ILE A 568 -22.05 -8.99 -20.01
C ILE A 568 -21.69 -7.92 -18.99
N LEU A 569 -20.48 -8.03 -18.43
CA LEU A 569 -19.85 -7.01 -17.62
C LEU A 569 -18.38 -6.89 -18.05
N LEU A 570 -18.01 -5.74 -18.57
CA LEU A 570 -16.65 -5.41 -18.95
C LEU A 570 -16.15 -4.28 -18.08
N HIS A 571 -14.95 -4.41 -17.50
CA HIS A 571 -14.23 -3.31 -16.87
C HIS A 571 -12.86 -3.11 -17.53
N ALA A 572 -12.58 -1.87 -17.88
CA ALA A 572 -11.30 -1.43 -18.43
C ALA A 572 -10.81 -0.15 -17.75
N GLU A 573 -9.50 0.06 -17.79
CA GLU A 573 -8.82 1.25 -17.31
C GLU A 573 -8.27 2.06 -18.48
N ALA A 574 -8.70 3.31 -18.63
CA ALA A 574 -8.13 4.28 -19.56
C ALA A 574 -7.16 5.21 -18.84
N LYS A 575 -5.90 5.30 -19.32
CA LYS A 575 -4.85 6.13 -18.69
C LYS A 575 -4.69 7.44 -19.46
N SER A 576 -4.47 8.58 -18.80
CA SER A 576 -4.23 9.89 -19.46
C SER A 576 -2.78 10.08 -19.97
N ARG A 577 -2.57 10.85 -21.05
CA ARG A 577 -1.29 10.85 -21.82
C ARG A 577 -0.15 11.39 -20.98
N ILE A 578 -0.45 12.47 -20.29
CA ILE A 578 0.55 13.32 -19.64
C ILE A 578 0.65 12.98 -18.14
N PHE A 579 -0.49 12.78 -17.48
CA PHE A 579 -0.55 12.66 -16.02
C PHE A 579 -0.83 11.24 -15.52
N ARG A 580 -1.09 10.28 -16.42
CA ARG A 580 -1.45 8.89 -16.09
C ARG A 580 -2.59 8.78 -15.08
N PHE A 581 -3.53 9.72 -15.10
CA PHE A 581 -4.80 9.56 -14.40
C PHE A 581 -5.53 8.37 -14.97
N VAL A 582 -6.18 7.60 -14.11
CA VAL A 582 -6.94 6.41 -14.50
C VAL A 582 -8.42 6.75 -14.45
N ASP A 583 -9.08 6.54 -15.58
CA ASP A 583 -10.53 6.55 -15.68
C ASP A 583 -11.01 5.11 -15.83
N ASP A 584 -12.07 4.75 -15.12
CA ASP A 584 -12.77 3.49 -15.26
C ASP A 584 -13.72 3.56 -16.45
N VAL A 585 -13.69 2.54 -17.31
CA VAL A 585 -14.59 2.34 -18.43
C VAL A 585 -15.29 1.01 -18.19
N GLU A 586 -16.59 1.06 -17.94
CA GLU A 586 -17.40 -0.11 -17.62
C GLU A 586 -18.54 -0.22 -18.63
N LEU A 587 -18.82 -1.45 -19.06
CA LEU A 587 -19.98 -1.75 -19.90
C LEU A 587 -20.77 -2.89 -19.26
N PHE A 588 -22.09 -2.76 -19.25
CA PHE A 588 -22.98 -3.73 -18.66
C PHE A 588 -24.21 -3.93 -19.52
N ARG A 589 -24.59 -5.20 -19.70
CA ARG A 589 -25.88 -5.61 -20.26
C ARG A 589 -26.54 -6.55 -19.26
N ALA A 590 -27.75 -6.20 -18.84
CA ALA A 590 -28.59 -7.08 -18.02
C ALA A 590 -29.16 -8.24 -18.86
N ARG A 591 -29.49 -9.35 -18.21
CA ARG A 591 -30.11 -10.52 -18.86
C ARG A 591 -31.42 -10.12 -19.55
N GLY A 592 -31.55 -10.49 -20.83
CA GLY A 592 -32.75 -10.20 -21.64
C GLY A 592 -32.98 -8.72 -21.96
N SER A 593 -32.01 -7.85 -21.66
CA SER A 593 -32.08 -6.44 -22.04
C SER A 593 -31.50 -6.20 -23.43
N ASP A 594 -32.12 -5.32 -24.19
CA ASP A 594 -31.60 -4.82 -25.47
C ASP A 594 -30.74 -3.57 -25.28
N GLU A 595 -30.52 -3.15 -24.04
CA GLU A 595 -29.73 -1.99 -23.68
C GLU A 595 -28.34 -2.39 -23.17
N LEU A 596 -27.33 -1.75 -23.76
CA LEU A 596 -25.96 -1.75 -23.28
C LEU A 596 -25.70 -0.44 -22.53
N VAL A 597 -25.51 -0.54 -21.23
CA VAL A 597 -25.17 0.59 -20.36
C VAL A 597 -23.66 0.77 -20.35
N ILE A 598 -23.21 2.01 -20.52
CA ILE A 598 -21.81 2.40 -20.53
C ILE A 598 -21.60 3.40 -19.40
N ARG A 599 -20.55 3.18 -18.61
CA ARG A 599 -20.07 4.14 -17.61
C ARG A 599 -18.61 4.46 -17.87
N SER A 600 -18.28 5.75 -17.96
CA SER A 600 -16.89 6.21 -17.96
C SER A 600 -16.73 7.21 -16.81
N ALA A 601 -15.90 6.88 -15.83
CA ALA A 601 -15.79 7.64 -14.58
C ALA A 601 -14.32 7.88 -14.22
N SER A 602 -13.95 9.12 -13.91
CA SER A 602 -12.60 9.41 -13.46
C SER A 602 -12.41 9.07 -11.98
N ARG A 603 -11.32 8.38 -11.63
CA ARG A 603 -10.99 8.07 -10.22
C ARG A 603 -10.61 9.30 -9.39
N VAL A 604 -10.38 10.44 -10.05
CA VAL A 604 -9.96 11.69 -9.42
C VAL A 604 -10.67 12.88 -10.06
N GLY A 605 -10.85 13.97 -9.32
CA GLY A 605 -11.43 15.22 -9.86
C GLY A 605 -12.94 15.34 -9.65
N ARG A 606 -13.50 16.49 -10.04
CA ARG A 606 -14.96 16.75 -10.11
C ARG A 606 -15.41 17.09 -11.55
N SER A 607 -14.44 17.29 -12.44
CA SER A 607 -14.61 17.50 -13.87
C SER A 607 -13.37 16.91 -14.54
N ASP A 608 -13.53 16.37 -15.73
CA ASP A 608 -12.49 15.75 -16.56
C ASP A 608 -12.33 16.48 -17.91
N LEU A 609 -12.90 17.69 -18.05
CA LEU A 609 -12.94 18.46 -19.30
C LEU A 609 -13.62 17.71 -20.46
N GLY A 610 -14.61 16.87 -20.15
CA GLY A 610 -15.40 16.09 -21.12
C GLY A 610 -14.65 14.91 -21.73
N VAL A 611 -13.59 14.43 -21.08
CA VAL A 611 -12.80 13.28 -21.55
C VAL A 611 -13.66 12.01 -21.58
N ASN A 612 -14.40 11.73 -20.50
CA ASN A 612 -15.29 10.58 -20.38
C ASN A 612 -16.47 10.69 -21.35
N ALA A 613 -17.03 11.88 -21.54
CA ALA A 613 -18.09 12.11 -22.54
C ALA A 613 -17.61 11.82 -23.96
N ARG A 614 -16.43 12.34 -24.34
CA ARG A 614 -15.81 12.03 -25.64
C ARG A 614 -15.50 10.54 -25.80
N ARG A 615 -15.04 9.88 -24.72
CA ARG A 615 -14.75 8.44 -24.74
C ARG A 615 -16.01 7.61 -24.93
N VAL A 616 -17.10 7.95 -24.25
CA VAL A 616 -18.40 7.27 -24.43
C VAL A 616 -18.92 7.49 -25.86
N ALA A 617 -18.78 8.69 -26.42
CA ALA A 617 -19.15 8.96 -27.81
C ALA A 617 -18.28 8.18 -28.83
N GLU A 618 -16.97 8.13 -28.61
CA GLU A 618 -16.04 7.33 -29.41
C GLU A 618 -16.38 5.84 -29.34
N LEU A 619 -16.59 5.31 -28.15
CA LEU A 619 -17.00 3.92 -27.95
C LEU A 619 -18.34 3.61 -28.62
N ARG A 620 -19.31 4.53 -28.57
CA ARG A 620 -20.59 4.41 -29.29
C ARG A 620 -20.36 4.32 -30.80
N SER A 621 -19.49 5.16 -31.36
CA SER A 621 -19.11 5.10 -32.78
C SER A 621 -18.46 3.76 -33.15
N LEU A 622 -17.51 3.29 -32.34
CA LEU A 622 -16.80 2.03 -32.59
C LEU A 622 -17.73 0.80 -32.53
N LEU A 623 -18.73 0.83 -31.64
CA LEU A 623 -19.77 -0.19 -31.57
C LEU A 623 -20.71 -0.12 -32.77
N ALA A 624 -21.05 1.09 -33.24
CA ALA A 624 -21.93 1.29 -34.38
C ALA A 624 -21.27 0.86 -35.71
N ASP A 625 -19.98 1.13 -35.87
CA ASP A 625 -19.18 0.67 -37.02
C ASP A 625 -19.10 -0.86 -37.12
N ARG A 626 -19.29 -1.55 -35.97
CA ARG A 626 -19.36 -3.02 -35.88
C ARG A 626 -20.78 -3.57 -36.00
N GLY A 627 -21.77 -2.70 -36.23
CA GLY A 627 -23.18 -3.07 -36.30
C GLY A 627 -23.79 -3.51 -34.96
N VAL A 628 -23.07 -3.37 -33.84
CA VAL A 628 -23.53 -3.78 -32.50
C VAL A 628 -24.69 -2.89 -32.05
N VAL A 629 -24.63 -1.60 -32.40
CA VAL A 629 -25.61 -0.57 -32.02
C VAL A 629 -25.94 0.29 -33.24
N ARG A 630 -27.10 0.99 -33.22
CA ARG A 630 -27.44 1.93 -34.30
C ARG A 630 -26.55 3.17 -34.24
N ARG A 631 -26.17 3.71 -35.41
CA ARG A 631 -25.43 4.97 -35.54
C ARG A 631 -26.24 6.16 -35.07
#